data_AF-A0AAP6MKV2-F1
#
_entry.id   AF-A0AAP6MKV2-F1
#
_cell.length_a   1.000
_cell.length_b   1.000
_cell.length_c   1.000
_cell.angle_alpha   90.00
_cell.angle_beta   90.00
_cell.angle_gamma   90.00
#
_symmetry.space_group_name_H-M   'P 1'
#
loop_
_entity.id
_entity.type
_entity.pdbx_description
1 polymer ?
#
loop_
_entity_poly.entity_id
_entity_poly.type
_entity_poly.pdbx_seq_one_letter_code
_entity_poly.pdbx_strand_id
1 'polypeptide(L)'
;MAIRLREANPTVHAIVGLLLCFSLLLSACENDDDLDEAQPSPSEAQQPEPEPADERGFLLPSAVKPGKAPERPDRPRFRDDSDALHAIFMHGARARSSEMGHEAYRPELDQDFMDEQARLWLRLFRDVQMRYADGLAARPEAVWEEGDWRAHGDVVLRDQVWGSYLYHMHHRESWFEDGDVRDAITRMALPLLTGITRHVMDEHYRDGVFHLGDPEETVSADSMMDGLAVFTTLSYAWVRWQKPGGADDMGGLSEERLRGWLGRGPEELLDIASAAAEQLDARWDEDRGFYDFGDQTWSLATVGSLMRGHKGLYEVLYLFGGDEEREQAELLFRRAVRVLEQVLPLARDWGLPAQVTFTESGAEAASGEVDVAAHWDLIAHLVAGFSFDREREGTARMMRRLKPDLADELAVFVDQQILEALEWQMPEGIVVARLDYEDGTVLDQRHYIRAISRFMVGAGEGYGGSELFASPADWDGDQEDNTRRLYDSLYRHGEFLRSEFLELAD
;
A
#
# COMPACT_ATOMS: atom_id res chain seq x y z
N MET A 1 -43.02 -17.05 46.03
CA MET A 1 -42.52 -15.70 45.70
C MET A 1 -41.62 -15.87 44.48
N ALA A 2 -42.14 -15.50 43.31
CA ALA A 2 -41.55 -15.78 42.01
C ALA A 2 -40.51 -14.70 41.65
N ILE A 3 -39.35 -15.11 41.11
CA ILE A 3 -38.45 -14.22 40.38
C ILE A 3 -38.30 -14.79 38.98
N ARG A 4 -38.58 -13.93 38.01
CA ARG A 4 -38.66 -14.18 36.57
C ARG A 4 -37.25 -14.23 35.97
N LEU A 5 -36.97 -15.26 35.19
CA LEU A 5 -35.92 -15.26 34.16
C LEU A 5 -36.48 -14.52 32.93
N ARG A 6 -35.82 -13.45 32.51
CA ARG A 6 -36.09 -12.72 31.26
C ARG A 6 -35.03 -13.12 30.22
N GLU A 7 -35.51 -13.74 29.14
CA GLU A 7 -35.14 -13.55 27.73
C GLU A 7 -33.65 -13.48 27.38
N ALA A 8 -33.10 -14.64 26.99
CA ALA A 8 -31.86 -14.76 26.23
C ALA A 8 -32.12 -14.51 24.72
N ASN A 9 -31.20 -13.80 24.08
CA ASN A 9 -31.28 -13.25 22.73
C ASN A 9 -31.17 -14.37 21.65
N PRO A 10 -32.13 -14.50 20.70
CA PRO A 10 -32.16 -15.56 19.68
C PRO A 10 -30.98 -15.53 18.68
N THR A 11 -30.19 -14.47 18.65
CA THR A 11 -29.04 -14.31 17.73
C THR A 11 -27.86 -15.22 18.07
N VAL A 12 -27.71 -15.65 19.33
CA VAL A 12 -26.56 -16.46 19.77
C VAL A 12 -26.67 -17.93 19.29
N HIS A 13 -27.88 -18.43 19.04
CA HIS A 13 -28.08 -19.82 18.58
C HIS A 13 -27.87 -19.98 17.07
N ALA A 14 -27.95 -18.89 16.28
CA ALA A 14 -27.68 -18.93 14.85
C ALA A 14 -26.18 -19.00 14.52
N ILE A 15 -25.32 -18.41 15.37
CA ILE A 15 -23.87 -18.37 15.15
C ILE A 15 -23.20 -19.70 15.55
N VAL A 16 -23.67 -20.36 16.61
CA VAL A 16 -23.19 -21.69 17.01
C VAL A 16 -23.67 -22.79 16.04
N GLY A 17 -24.84 -22.62 15.43
CA GLY A 17 -25.37 -23.54 14.42
C GLY A 17 -24.61 -23.54 13.08
N LEU A 18 -24.03 -22.39 12.69
CA LEU A 18 -23.27 -22.29 11.43
C LEU A 18 -21.85 -22.87 11.54
N LEU A 19 -21.23 -22.81 12.72
CA LEU A 19 -19.89 -23.35 12.97
C LEU A 19 -19.86 -24.89 13.04
N LEU A 20 -20.96 -25.54 13.47
CA LEU A 20 -21.07 -27.00 13.54
C LEU A 20 -21.35 -27.68 12.18
N CYS A 21 -21.89 -26.94 11.20
CA CYS A 21 -22.12 -27.49 9.86
C CYS A 21 -20.85 -27.52 8.98
N PHE A 22 -19.81 -26.74 9.32
CA PHE A 22 -18.55 -26.74 8.58
C PHE A 22 -17.57 -27.84 9.03
N SER A 23 -17.72 -28.35 10.26
CA SER A 23 -16.83 -29.39 10.83
C SER A 23 -17.19 -30.82 10.41
N LEU A 24 -18.35 -31.05 9.80
CA LEU A 24 -18.88 -32.38 9.44
C LEU A 24 -18.68 -32.77 7.96
N LEU A 25 -17.96 -31.97 7.18
CA LEU A 25 -17.66 -32.23 5.76
C LEU A 25 -16.21 -32.68 5.48
N LEU A 26 -15.40 -32.97 6.52
CA LEU A 26 -14.00 -33.40 6.40
C LEU A 26 -13.70 -34.79 6.99
N SER A 27 -14.68 -35.69 7.06
CA SER A 27 -14.43 -37.07 7.48
C SER A 27 -15.26 -38.05 6.67
N ALA A 28 -14.75 -38.40 5.49
CA ALA A 28 -15.13 -39.60 4.76
C ALA A 28 -14.05 -39.95 3.74
N CYS A 29 -13.08 -40.77 4.14
CA CYS A 29 -12.48 -41.80 3.29
C CYS A 29 -11.95 -42.92 4.20
N GLU A 30 -12.57 -44.08 4.03
CA GLU A 30 -12.40 -45.31 4.78
C GLU A 30 -11.04 -45.97 4.53
N ASN A 31 -10.53 -46.60 5.60
CA ASN A 31 -9.55 -47.68 5.55
C ASN A 31 -10.16 -48.90 4.86
N ASP A 32 -9.37 -49.61 4.07
CA ASP A 32 -9.51 -51.06 3.94
C ASP A 32 -8.13 -51.70 4.09
N ASP A 33 -8.10 -52.71 4.95
CA ASP A 33 -6.97 -53.57 5.31
C ASP A 33 -6.44 -54.36 4.10
N ASP A 34 -5.15 -54.65 4.08
CA ASP A 34 -4.70 -56.04 3.93
C ASP A 34 -3.22 -56.21 4.33
N LEU A 35 -3.01 -57.19 5.21
CA LEU A 35 -1.73 -57.73 5.67
C LEU A 35 -1.17 -58.65 4.59
N ASP A 36 0.12 -58.53 4.26
CA ASP A 36 0.87 -59.68 3.76
C ASP A 36 2.39 -59.59 3.98
N GLU A 37 2.98 -60.77 3.97
CA GLU A 37 4.18 -61.21 4.68
C GLU A 37 5.53 -60.66 4.20
N ALA A 38 6.48 -60.67 5.14
CA ALA A 38 7.86 -60.21 4.97
C ALA A 38 8.70 -61.04 3.99
N GLN A 39 9.48 -60.35 3.15
CA GLN A 39 10.76 -60.82 2.63
C GLN A 39 11.83 -59.71 2.74
N PRO A 40 13.04 -59.97 3.25
CA PRO A 40 14.10 -58.96 3.29
C PRO A 40 15.01 -59.05 2.07
N SER A 41 15.23 -57.93 1.38
CA SER A 41 16.35 -57.67 0.46
C SER A 41 16.32 -56.18 0.06
N PRO A 42 17.42 -55.60 -0.45
CA PRO A 42 18.74 -55.42 0.14
C PRO A 42 19.10 -53.92 0.27
N SER A 43 19.65 -53.51 1.42
CA SER A 43 20.46 -52.28 1.63
C SER A 43 20.16 -51.11 0.67
N GLU A 44 19.02 -50.45 0.85
CA GLU A 44 18.81 -49.12 0.28
C GLU A 44 19.83 -48.17 0.91
N ALA A 45 20.67 -47.59 0.05
CA ALA A 45 21.46 -46.44 0.41
C ALA A 45 20.51 -45.39 1.00
N GLN A 46 20.74 -45.02 2.27
CA GLN A 46 19.98 -43.96 2.94
C GLN A 46 19.99 -42.72 2.03
N GLN A 47 18.87 -42.50 1.34
CA GLN A 47 18.54 -41.18 0.87
C GLN A 47 18.50 -40.30 2.13
N PRO A 48 19.10 -39.11 2.11
CA PRO A 48 18.98 -38.19 3.24
C PRO A 48 17.49 -38.02 3.53
N GLU A 49 17.10 -38.24 4.78
CA GLU A 49 15.73 -37.97 5.22
C GLU A 49 15.39 -36.54 4.80
N PRO A 50 14.25 -36.30 4.13
CA PRO A 50 13.81 -34.95 3.86
C PRO A 50 13.73 -34.21 5.19
N GLU A 51 14.37 -33.04 5.28
CA GLU A 51 14.22 -32.19 6.45
C GLU A 51 12.72 -32.00 6.71
N PRO A 52 12.24 -32.14 7.96
CA PRO A 52 10.83 -31.95 8.26
C PRO A 52 10.44 -30.55 7.78
N ALA A 53 9.37 -30.47 6.98
CA ALA A 53 8.83 -29.21 6.50
C ALA A 53 8.66 -28.27 7.70
N ASP A 54 9.19 -27.05 7.60
CA ASP A 54 9.07 -26.06 8.67
C ASP A 54 7.57 -25.81 8.93
N GLU A 55 7.08 -26.26 10.08
CA GLU A 55 5.68 -26.14 10.49
C GLU A 55 5.24 -24.67 10.55
N ARG A 56 6.19 -23.72 10.62
CA ARG A 56 5.94 -22.27 10.60
C ARG A 56 5.41 -21.75 9.27
N GLY A 57 5.46 -22.57 8.23
CA GLY A 57 5.02 -22.21 6.89
C GLY A 57 5.90 -21.12 6.25
N PHE A 58 5.33 -20.43 5.27
CA PHE A 58 6.03 -19.45 4.45
C PHE A 58 6.37 -18.16 5.22
N LEU A 59 7.67 -17.82 5.26
CA LEU A 59 8.21 -16.60 5.87
C LEU A 59 9.01 -15.78 4.85
N LEU A 60 8.56 -14.55 4.61
CA LEU A 60 9.24 -13.60 3.75
C LEU A 60 10.58 -13.18 4.37
N PRO A 61 11.69 -13.26 3.61
CA PRO A 61 12.92 -12.60 3.99
C PRO A 61 12.71 -11.10 4.15
N SER A 62 13.45 -10.51 5.09
CA SER A 62 13.48 -9.06 5.29
C SER A 62 14.40 -8.35 4.29
N ALA A 63 15.46 -9.04 3.85
CA ALA A 63 16.43 -8.51 2.90
C ALA A 63 17.18 -9.63 2.17
N VAL A 64 17.70 -9.32 0.99
CA VAL A 64 18.61 -10.17 0.23
C VAL A 64 19.86 -9.38 -0.11
N LYS A 65 21.04 -9.96 0.11
CA LYS A 65 22.32 -9.36 -0.27
C LYS A 65 22.92 -10.14 -1.43
N PRO A 66 23.48 -9.47 -2.46
CA PRO A 66 24.11 -10.16 -3.59
C PRO A 66 25.11 -11.24 -3.15
N GLY A 67 24.91 -12.47 -3.64
CA GLY A 67 25.75 -13.63 -3.33
C GLY A 67 25.66 -14.15 -1.90
N LYS A 68 24.59 -13.81 -1.15
CA LYS A 68 24.31 -14.30 0.21
C LYS A 68 22.92 -14.92 0.28
N ALA A 69 22.73 -15.80 1.26
CA ALA A 69 21.40 -16.33 1.55
C ALA A 69 20.46 -15.20 2.04
N PRO A 70 19.15 -15.28 1.75
CA PRO A 70 18.15 -14.33 2.24
C PRO A 70 18.16 -14.20 3.78
N GLU A 71 18.04 -12.96 4.27
CA GLU A 71 17.98 -12.63 5.71
C GLU A 71 16.54 -12.77 6.20
N ARG A 72 16.23 -13.88 6.89
CA ARG A 72 14.89 -14.14 7.44
C ARG A 72 14.74 -13.53 8.84
N PRO A 73 13.67 -12.78 9.12
CA PRO A 73 13.46 -12.22 10.45
C PRO A 73 13.00 -13.30 11.44
N ASP A 74 13.35 -13.13 12.71
CA ASP A 74 12.86 -14.01 13.80
C ASP A 74 11.33 -13.89 13.98
N ARG A 75 10.77 -12.75 13.59
CA ARG A 75 9.34 -12.44 13.60
C ARG A 75 8.96 -11.80 12.27
N PRO A 76 7.98 -12.35 11.53
CA PRO A 76 7.49 -11.72 10.31
C PRO A 76 6.77 -10.40 10.66
N ARG A 77 6.84 -9.44 9.74
CA ARG A 77 6.32 -8.09 9.92
C ARG A 77 5.22 -7.80 8.91
N PHE A 78 4.10 -7.25 9.38
CA PHE A 78 2.94 -6.92 8.53
C PHE A 78 3.34 -6.02 7.37
N ARG A 79 4.23 -5.07 7.63
CA ARG A 79 4.76 -4.17 6.60
C ARG A 79 5.43 -4.90 5.44
N ASP A 80 6.32 -5.85 5.74
CA ASP A 80 7.08 -6.57 4.72
C ASP A 80 6.14 -7.43 3.86
N ASP A 81 5.19 -8.11 4.49
CA ASP A 81 4.21 -8.94 3.80
C ASP A 81 3.21 -8.09 3.00
N SER A 82 2.78 -6.95 3.53
CA SER A 82 1.96 -5.97 2.79
C SER A 82 2.72 -5.41 1.59
N ASP A 83 4.01 -5.14 1.72
CA ASP A 83 4.85 -4.63 0.64
C ASP A 83 5.03 -5.69 -0.46
N ALA A 84 5.18 -6.96 -0.08
CA ALA A 84 5.17 -8.09 -1.02
C ALA A 84 3.89 -8.12 -1.85
N LEU A 85 2.74 -7.99 -1.20
CA LEU A 85 1.43 -7.98 -1.85
C LEU A 85 1.29 -6.83 -2.85
N HIS A 86 1.78 -5.63 -2.52
CA HIS A 86 1.80 -4.50 -3.44
C HIS A 86 2.67 -4.76 -4.67
N ALA A 87 3.85 -5.35 -4.48
CA ALA A 87 4.76 -5.66 -5.57
C ALA A 87 4.20 -6.74 -6.52
N ILE A 88 3.63 -7.82 -5.97
CA ILE A 88 2.99 -8.90 -6.75
C ILE A 88 1.80 -8.36 -7.52
N PHE A 89 0.98 -7.53 -6.88
CA PHE A 89 -0.11 -6.84 -7.54
C PHE A 89 0.40 -6.00 -8.71
N MET A 90 1.43 -5.18 -8.52
CA MET A 90 1.98 -4.35 -9.60
C MET A 90 2.59 -5.19 -10.73
N HIS A 91 3.22 -6.32 -10.40
CA HIS A 91 3.77 -7.25 -11.39
C HIS A 91 2.67 -7.80 -12.32
N GLY A 92 1.55 -8.27 -11.75
CA GLY A 92 0.42 -8.75 -12.54
C GLY A 92 -0.33 -7.62 -13.25
N ALA A 93 -0.62 -6.53 -12.54
CA ALA A 93 -1.42 -5.42 -13.07
C ALA A 93 -0.80 -4.71 -14.28
N ARG A 94 0.54 -4.70 -14.37
CA ARG A 94 1.28 -4.15 -15.51
C ARG A 94 1.48 -5.15 -16.65
N ALA A 95 1.10 -6.40 -16.44
CA ALA A 95 1.18 -7.45 -17.45
C ALA A 95 0.03 -7.42 -18.46
N ARG A 96 -0.97 -6.55 -18.29
CA ARG A 96 -2.10 -6.41 -19.22
C ARG A 96 -1.68 -6.08 -20.66
N SER A 97 -2.52 -6.47 -21.61
CA SER A 97 -2.36 -6.20 -23.05
C SER A 97 -2.17 -4.74 -23.45
N SER A 98 -2.53 -3.76 -22.61
CA SER A 98 -2.25 -2.34 -22.89
C SER A 98 -0.86 -1.88 -22.42
N GLU A 99 -0.11 -2.74 -21.72
CA GLU A 99 1.19 -2.45 -21.11
C GLU A 99 2.19 -3.58 -21.43
N MET A 100 2.73 -4.29 -20.44
CA MET A 100 3.78 -5.28 -20.68
C MET A 100 3.27 -6.49 -21.49
N GLY A 101 1.98 -6.82 -21.41
CA GLY A 101 1.36 -7.88 -22.22
C GLY A 101 1.03 -7.45 -23.65
N HIS A 102 1.37 -6.23 -24.07
CA HIS A 102 1.04 -5.75 -25.41
C HIS A 102 1.80 -6.54 -26.49
N GLU A 103 1.17 -6.71 -27.66
CA GLU A 103 1.72 -7.47 -28.80
C GLU A 103 3.08 -6.93 -29.30
N ALA A 104 3.34 -5.64 -29.07
CA ALA A 104 4.60 -4.97 -29.44
C ALA A 104 5.77 -5.24 -28.46
N TYR A 105 5.50 -5.81 -27.28
CA TYR A 105 6.50 -6.03 -26.24
C TYR A 105 6.62 -7.50 -25.80
N ARG A 106 5.70 -8.00 -24.96
CA ARG A 106 5.74 -9.37 -24.41
C ARG A 106 4.32 -9.96 -24.27
N PRO A 107 3.65 -10.34 -25.37
CA PRO A 107 2.28 -10.87 -25.33
C PRO A 107 2.12 -12.14 -24.48
N GLU A 108 3.21 -12.86 -24.18
CA GLU A 108 3.21 -13.99 -23.27
C GLU A 108 2.92 -13.62 -21.80
N LEU A 109 2.98 -12.33 -21.44
CA LEU A 109 2.70 -11.83 -20.09
C LEU A 109 1.24 -11.40 -19.88
N ASP A 110 0.35 -11.58 -20.85
CA ASP A 110 -1.03 -11.10 -20.79
C ASP A 110 -1.90 -11.91 -19.78
N GLN A 111 -3.16 -12.20 -20.12
CA GLN A 111 -4.17 -12.63 -19.14
C GLN A 111 -3.78 -13.83 -18.25
N ASP A 112 -3.15 -14.87 -18.82
CA ASP A 112 -2.78 -16.08 -18.06
C ASP A 112 -1.78 -15.76 -16.93
N PHE A 113 -0.79 -14.90 -17.22
CA PHE A 113 0.19 -14.47 -16.24
C PHE A 113 -0.43 -13.55 -15.18
N MET A 114 -1.33 -12.64 -15.60
CA MET A 114 -2.08 -11.80 -14.67
C MET A 114 -2.89 -12.63 -13.67
N ASP A 115 -3.59 -13.65 -14.15
CA ASP A 115 -4.39 -14.56 -13.32
C ASP A 115 -3.52 -15.37 -12.35
N GLU A 116 -2.32 -15.79 -12.78
CA GLU A 116 -1.34 -16.44 -11.92
C GLU A 116 -0.91 -15.51 -10.77
N GLN A 117 -0.56 -14.26 -11.08
CA GLN A 117 -0.18 -13.26 -10.06
C GLN A 117 -1.35 -12.97 -9.11
N ALA A 118 -2.58 -12.91 -9.62
CA ALA A 118 -3.76 -12.70 -8.81
C ALA A 118 -4.02 -13.86 -7.83
N ARG A 119 -3.85 -15.11 -8.28
CA ARG A 119 -3.95 -16.29 -7.40
C ARG A 119 -2.86 -16.31 -6.33
N LEU A 120 -1.63 -15.96 -6.70
CA LEU A 120 -0.53 -15.83 -5.76
C LEU A 120 -0.83 -14.76 -4.71
N TRP A 121 -1.29 -13.59 -5.15
CA TRP A 121 -1.71 -12.50 -4.27
C TRP A 121 -2.81 -12.95 -3.30
N LEU A 122 -3.86 -13.63 -3.78
CA LEU A 122 -4.97 -14.11 -2.94
C LEU A 122 -4.52 -15.12 -1.87
N ARG A 123 -3.55 -15.98 -2.19
CA ARG A 123 -2.95 -16.90 -1.21
C ARG A 123 -2.20 -16.12 -0.12
N LEU A 124 -1.26 -15.27 -0.51
CA LEU A 124 -0.45 -14.50 0.44
C LEU A 124 -1.30 -13.54 1.27
N PHE A 125 -2.34 -12.96 0.67
CA PHE A 125 -3.24 -12.05 1.35
C PHE A 125 -4.03 -12.76 2.45
N ARG A 126 -4.41 -14.03 2.23
CA ARG A 126 -5.01 -14.87 3.28
C ARG A 126 -4.03 -15.09 4.42
N ASP A 127 -2.77 -15.38 4.13
CA ASP A 127 -1.74 -15.60 5.15
C ASP A 127 -1.51 -14.32 5.98
N VAL A 128 -1.46 -13.16 5.32
CA VAL A 128 -1.40 -11.85 5.98
C VAL A 128 -2.60 -11.61 6.89
N GLN A 129 -3.82 -11.88 6.42
CA GLN A 129 -5.01 -11.74 7.25
C GLN A 129 -4.97 -12.66 8.48
N MET A 130 -4.62 -13.93 8.31
CA MET A 130 -4.57 -14.88 9.42
C MET A 130 -3.49 -14.52 10.45
N ARG A 131 -2.34 -14.02 9.98
CA ARG A 131 -1.15 -13.77 10.79
C ARG A 131 -1.24 -12.47 11.60
N TYR A 132 -1.78 -11.39 11.02
CA TYR A 132 -1.70 -10.05 11.60
C TYR A 132 -3.03 -9.44 12.02
N ALA A 133 -4.17 -9.97 11.55
CA ALA A 133 -5.46 -9.40 11.90
C ALA A 133 -5.81 -9.72 13.37
N ASP A 134 -6.06 -8.67 14.14
CA ASP A 134 -6.58 -8.73 15.50
C ASP A 134 -7.79 -7.81 15.61
N GLY A 135 -8.98 -8.41 15.51
CA GLY A 135 -10.23 -7.65 15.38
C GLY A 135 -10.27 -6.83 14.09
N LEU A 136 -10.26 -5.49 14.22
CA LEU A 136 -10.23 -4.56 13.09
C LEU A 136 -8.81 -4.03 12.80
N ALA A 137 -7.81 -4.35 13.62
CA ALA A 137 -6.45 -3.85 13.46
C ALA A 137 -5.56 -4.87 12.74
N ALA A 138 -4.55 -4.38 12.02
CA ALA A 138 -3.39 -5.18 11.64
C ALA A 138 -2.25 -4.91 12.63
N ARG A 139 -1.77 -5.93 13.34
CA ARG A 139 -0.63 -5.81 14.25
C ARG A 139 0.70 -5.80 13.47
N PRO A 140 1.74 -5.10 13.94
CA PRO A 140 2.97 -4.93 13.17
C PRO A 140 3.79 -6.21 13.04
N GLU A 141 3.69 -7.12 14.00
CA GLU A 141 4.46 -8.36 14.06
C GLU A 141 3.54 -9.57 14.25
N ALA A 142 4.08 -10.77 14.01
CA ALA A 142 3.50 -11.99 14.53
C ALA A 142 4.53 -12.85 15.28
N VAL A 143 4.04 -13.59 16.26
CA VAL A 143 4.83 -14.52 17.08
C VAL A 143 4.30 -15.94 16.91
N TRP A 144 5.19 -16.93 16.90
CA TRP A 144 4.82 -18.33 16.78
C TRP A 144 4.48 -18.90 18.17
N GLU A 145 3.20 -19.21 18.39
CA GLU A 145 2.68 -19.69 19.67
C GLU A 145 1.68 -20.83 19.46
N GLU A 146 1.84 -21.92 20.22
CA GLU A 146 0.94 -23.08 20.20
C GLU A 146 0.72 -23.71 18.80
N GLY A 147 1.72 -23.62 17.92
CA GLY A 147 1.67 -24.19 16.57
C GLY A 147 0.97 -23.31 15.54
N ASP A 148 0.78 -22.01 15.83
CA ASP A 148 0.21 -21.04 14.90
C ASP A 148 0.86 -19.66 15.04
N TRP A 149 0.72 -18.81 14.04
CA TRP A 149 1.12 -17.40 14.12
C TRP A 149 0.05 -16.58 14.84
N ARG A 150 0.46 -15.74 15.79
CA ARG A 150 -0.40 -14.81 16.52
C ARG A 150 0.05 -13.38 16.31
N ALA A 151 -0.90 -12.53 15.96
CA ALA A 151 -0.71 -11.08 15.83
C ALA A 151 -0.16 -10.49 17.14
N HIS A 152 0.88 -9.65 17.06
CA HIS A 152 1.61 -9.14 18.22
C HIS A 152 2.04 -7.67 18.03
N GLY A 153 2.07 -6.93 19.15
CA GLY A 153 2.58 -5.57 19.23
C GLY A 153 1.49 -4.50 19.16
N ASP A 154 1.86 -3.28 19.53
CA ASP A 154 0.97 -2.12 19.41
C ASP A 154 0.88 -1.67 17.96
N VAL A 155 -0.26 -1.10 17.58
CA VAL A 155 -0.51 -0.68 16.19
C VAL A 155 0.46 0.42 15.78
N VAL A 156 1.07 0.26 14.61
CA VAL A 156 1.92 1.26 13.98
C VAL A 156 1.16 1.90 12.82
N LEU A 157 0.79 3.17 12.95
CA LEU A 157 -0.01 3.88 11.94
C LEU A 157 0.62 3.86 10.54
N ARG A 158 1.95 3.94 10.46
CA ARG A 158 2.69 3.85 9.18
C ARG A 158 2.44 2.54 8.44
N ASP A 159 2.33 1.43 9.16
CA ASP A 159 2.04 0.14 8.56
C ASP A 159 0.57 0.08 8.08
N GLN A 160 -0.32 0.78 8.79
CA GLN A 160 -1.73 0.91 8.39
C GLN A 160 -1.90 1.70 7.09
N VAL A 161 -1.04 2.68 6.80
CA VAL A 161 -1.10 3.45 5.53
C VAL A 161 -1.07 2.50 4.35
N TRP A 162 -0.08 1.62 4.30
CA TRP A 162 0.11 0.69 3.19
C TRP A 162 -0.78 -0.55 3.28
N GLY A 163 -1.13 -0.99 4.48
CA GLY A 163 -2.18 -1.99 4.69
C GLY A 163 -3.53 -1.53 4.13
N SER A 164 -3.91 -0.26 4.36
CA SER A 164 -5.12 0.31 3.78
C SER A 164 -5.02 0.44 2.26
N TYR A 165 -3.83 0.75 1.73
CA TYR A 165 -3.59 0.92 0.30
C TYR A 165 -3.75 -0.38 -0.51
N LEU A 166 -3.75 -1.56 0.14
CA LEU A 166 -4.02 -2.85 -0.51
C LEU A 166 -5.39 -2.88 -1.23
N TYR A 167 -6.26 -1.89 -0.97
CA TYR A 167 -7.51 -1.71 -1.71
C TYR A 167 -7.30 -1.58 -3.22
N HIS A 168 -6.11 -1.19 -3.68
CA HIS A 168 -5.77 -1.10 -5.09
C HIS A 168 -6.09 -2.39 -5.87
N MET A 169 -5.83 -3.56 -5.27
CA MET A 169 -6.19 -4.85 -5.86
C MET A 169 -7.70 -5.01 -5.98
N HIS A 170 -8.45 -4.71 -4.91
CA HIS A 170 -9.92 -4.72 -4.91
C HIS A 170 -10.54 -3.79 -5.97
N HIS A 171 -9.86 -2.70 -6.31
CA HIS A 171 -10.36 -1.69 -7.23
C HIS A 171 -10.05 -1.90 -8.71
N ARG A 172 -9.23 -2.90 -8.98
CA ARG A 172 -8.77 -3.27 -10.31
C ARG A 172 -9.09 -4.74 -10.57
N GLU A 173 -10.07 -5.26 -9.83
CA GLU A 173 -10.59 -6.60 -9.97
C GLU A 173 -11.12 -6.85 -11.39
N SER A 174 -11.65 -5.80 -12.04
CA SER A 174 -12.12 -5.87 -13.42
C SER A 174 -11.03 -6.06 -14.46
N TRP A 175 -9.74 -6.01 -14.07
CA TRP A 175 -8.62 -6.32 -14.96
C TRP A 175 -8.33 -7.81 -15.06
N PHE A 176 -8.99 -8.64 -14.22
CA PHE A 176 -8.86 -10.08 -14.25
C PHE A 176 -10.13 -10.69 -14.88
N GLU A 177 -9.97 -11.46 -15.94
CA GLU A 177 -11.09 -12.04 -16.71
C GLU A 177 -11.71 -13.27 -16.02
N ASP A 178 -10.93 -14.01 -15.23
CA ASP A 178 -11.46 -15.14 -14.46
C ASP A 178 -12.44 -14.65 -13.39
N GLY A 179 -13.71 -15.00 -13.58
CA GLY A 179 -14.80 -14.62 -12.69
C GLY A 179 -14.61 -15.06 -11.23
N ASP A 180 -13.97 -16.21 -10.97
CA ASP A 180 -13.72 -16.71 -9.62
C ASP A 180 -12.59 -15.93 -8.94
N VAL A 181 -11.52 -15.63 -9.69
CA VAL A 181 -10.41 -14.78 -9.20
C VAL A 181 -10.90 -13.37 -8.90
N ARG A 182 -11.67 -12.78 -9.83
CA ARG A 182 -12.27 -11.47 -9.67
C ARG A 182 -13.20 -11.41 -8.46
N ASP A 183 -14.09 -12.39 -8.28
CA ASP A 183 -14.99 -12.45 -7.13
C ASP A 183 -14.22 -12.62 -5.81
N ALA A 184 -13.16 -13.42 -5.80
CA ALA A 184 -12.30 -13.61 -4.64
C ALA A 184 -11.58 -12.31 -4.25
N ILE A 185 -10.97 -11.60 -5.20
CA ILE A 185 -10.34 -10.28 -4.98
C ILE A 185 -11.36 -9.31 -4.38
N THR A 186 -12.56 -9.27 -4.96
CA THR A 186 -13.63 -8.35 -4.54
C THR A 186 -14.00 -8.57 -3.07
N ARG A 187 -14.15 -9.83 -2.65
CA ARG A 187 -14.76 -10.18 -1.36
C ARG A 187 -13.76 -10.46 -0.25
N MET A 188 -12.64 -11.12 -0.55
CA MET A 188 -11.65 -11.49 0.47
C MET A 188 -10.90 -10.28 0.99
N ALA A 189 -10.60 -9.31 0.13
CA ALA A 189 -9.83 -8.12 0.52
C ALA A 189 -10.59 -7.23 1.50
N LEU A 190 -11.91 -7.15 1.33
CA LEU A 190 -12.75 -6.14 1.95
C LEU A 190 -12.65 -6.06 3.49
N PRO A 191 -12.69 -7.17 4.27
CA PRO A 191 -12.68 -7.09 5.73
C PRO A 191 -11.41 -6.46 6.33
N LEU A 192 -10.22 -6.79 5.79
CA LEU A 192 -8.97 -6.19 6.27
C LEU A 192 -8.92 -4.70 5.92
N LEU A 193 -9.31 -4.35 4.69
CA LEU A 193 -9.26 -2.97 4.19
C LEU A 193 -10.19 -2.04 4.98
N THR A 194 -11.43 -2.48 5.21
CA THR A 194 -12.39 -1.69 5.99
C THR A 194 -12.09 -1.75 7.48
N GLY A 195 -11.53 -2.86 7.97
CA GLY A 195 -11.07 -3.00 9.34
C GLY A 195 -10.03 -1.96 9.70
N ILE A 196 -8.95 -1.88 8.92
CA ILE A 196 -7.83 -0.96 9.17
C ILE A 196 -8.32 0.49 9.28
N THR A 197 -9.11 0.95 8.29
CA THR A 197 -9.60 2.34 8.27
C THR A 197 -10.51 2.63 9.45
N ARG A 198 -11.41 1.70 9.82
CA ARG A 198 -12.27 1.83 11.00
C ARG A 198 -11.49 1.88 12.28
N HIS A 199 -10.53 0.97 12.46
CA HIS A 199 -9.71 0.92 13.66
C HIS A 199 -8.96 2.24 13.89
N VAL A 200 -8.33 2.79 12.85
CA VAL A 200 -7.63 4.08 12.97
C VAL A 200 -8.60 5.22 13.31
N MET A 201 -9.80 5.27 12.71
CA MET A 201 -10.78 6.30 13.07
C MET A 201 -11.38 6.12 14.47
N ASP A 202 -11.56 4.88 14.93
CA ASP A 202 -12.26 4.60 16.18
C ASP A 202 -11.32 4.67 17.39
N GLU A 203 -10.06 4.27 17.24
CA GLU A 203 -9.10 4.20 18.35
C GLU A 203 -8.07 5.34 18.34
N HIS A 204 -7.66 5.82 17.15
CA HIS A 204 -6.55 6.76 17.02
C HIS A 204 -6.96 8.20 16.70
N TYR A 205 -8.19 8.45 16.22
CA TYR A 205 -8.68 9.79 15.92
C TYR A 205 -9.50 10.40 17.06
N ARG A 206 -9.17 11.63 17.48
CA ARG A 206 -9.97 12.45 18.41
C ARG A 206 -9.85 13.93 18.05
N ASP A 207 -10.98 14.64 17.97
CA ASP A 207 -11.05 16.10 17.84
C ASP A 207 -10.10 16.73 16.79
N GLY A 208 -10.04 16.12 15.60
CA GLY A 208 -9.21 16.59 14.49
C GLY A 208 -7.76 16.09 14.50
N VAL A 209 -7.40 15.19 15.41
CA VAL A 209 -6.02 14.73 15.58
C VAL A 209 -5.90 13.22 15.63
N PHE A 210 -4.77 12.70 15.13
CA PHE A 210 -4.41 11.29 15.21
C PHE A 210 -3.27 11.05 16.21
N HIS A 211 -3.44 10.06 17.09
CA HIS A 211 -2.54 9.71 18.18
C HIS A 211 -1.96 8.30 17.97
N LEU A 212 -0.74 8.02 18.46
CA LEU A 212 -0.17 6.66 18.42
C LEU A 212 -0.64 5.77 19.58
N GLY A 213 -1.05 6.38 20.70
CA GLY A 213 -1.45 5.71 21.93
C GLY A 213 -2.52 6.49 22.69
N ASP A 214 -2.23 6.86 23.93
CA ASP A 214 -3.17 7.60 24.79
C ASP A 214 -3.54 8.96 24.15
N PRO A 215 -4.84 9.31 24.03
CA PRO A 215 -5.28 10.62 23.53
C PRO A 215 -4.68 11.83 24.26
N GLU A 216 -4.21 11.64 25.50
CA GLU A 216 -3.55 12.68 26.29
C GLU A 216 -2.06 12.89 25.92
N GLU A 217 -1.48 12.08 25.03
CA GLU A 217 -0.09 12.24 24.56
C GLU A 217 0.07 13.40 23.57
N THR A 218 1.25 14.03 23.59
CA THR A 218 1.64 15.04 22.61
C THR A 218 1.61 14.46 21.21
N VAL A 219 0.88 15.12 20.33
CA VAL A 219 0.69 14.71 18.94
C VAL A 219 1.97 14.96 18.16
N SER A 220 2.53 13.92 17.55
CA SER A 220 3.70 14.02 16.68
C SER A 220 3.30 14.24 15.22
N ALA A 221 4.23 14.74 14.42
CA ALA A 221 4.07 14.83 12.97
C ALA A 221 3.73 13.45 12.37
N ASP A 222 4.46 12.41 12.77
CA ASP A 222 4.26 11.05 12.28
C ASP A 222 2.85 10.53 12.58
N SER A 223 2.36 10.70 13.81
CA SER A 223 1.03 10.22 14.18
C SER A 223 -0.07 10.90 13.37
N MET A 224 0.02 12.23 13.25
CA MET A 224 -0.96 13.03 12.51
C MET A 224 -0.94 12.70 11.01
N MET A 225 0.25 12.64 10.40
CA MET A 225 0.35 12.42 8.95
C MET A 225 0.02 11.00 8.54
N ASP A 226 0.50 9.99 9.27
CA ASP A 226 0.20 8.60 8.94
C ASP A 226 -1.29 8.30 9.19
N GLY A 227 -1.91 8.88 10.22
CA GLY A 227 -3.36 8.81 10.44
C GLY A 227 -4.17 9.47 9.31
N LEU A 228 -3.77 10.66 8.85
CA LEU A 228 -4.38 11.33 7.70
C LEU A 228 -4.20 10.55 6.39
N ALA A 229 -3.05 9.91 6.19
CA ALA A 229 -2.80 9.07 5.03
C ALA A 229 -3.72 7.84 4.99
N VAL A 230 -4.09 7.26 6.15
CA VAL A 230 -5.13 6.23 6.27
C VAL A 230 -6.53 6.81 6.01
N PHE A 231 -6.83 8.00 6.56
CA PHE A 231 -8.09 8.70 6.29
C PHE A 231 -8.33 8.90 4.78
N THR A 232 -7.28 9.18 4.00
CA THR A 232 -7.38 9.32 2.55
C THR A 232 -7.92 8.07 1.85
N THR A 233 -7.64 6.87 2.36
CA THR A 233 -8.19 5.62 1.81
C THR A 233 -9.71 5.55 2.05
N LEU A 234 -10.15 5.95 3.25
CA LEU A 234 -11.57 6.02 3.61
C LEU A 234 -12.31 7.08 2.79
N SER A 235 -11.73 8.28 2.65
CA SER A 235 -12.32 9.38 1.90
C SER A 235 -12.46 9.03 0.42
N TYR A 236 -11.44 8.39 -0.16
CA TYR A 236 -11.42 8.03 -1.56
C TYR A 236 -12.60 7.15 -1.98
N ALA A 237 -13.01 6.17 -1.14
CA ALA A 237 -14.17 5.33 -1.43
C ALA A 237 -15.46 6.14 -1.58
N TRP A 238 -15.67 7.14 -0.71
CA TRP A 238 -16.83 8.04 -0.77
C TRP A 238 -16.75 9.02 -1.93
N VAL A 239 -15.59 9.63 -2.17
CA VAL A 239 -15.38 10.52 -3.32
C VAL A 239 -15.65 9.79 -4.64
N ARG A 240 -15.17 8.54 -4.75
CA ARG A 240 -15.42 7.72 -5.94
C ARG A 240 -16.88 7.34 -6.09
N TRP A 241 -17.59 7.03 -5.00
CA TRP A 241 -19.01 6.74 -5.06
C TRP A 241 -19.84 7.97 -5.48
N GLN A 242 -19.46 9.16 -5.01
CA GLN A 242 -20.19 10.41 -5.24
C GLN A 242 -20.03 10.99 -6.66
N LYS A 243 -18.89 10.75 -7.33
CA LYS A 243 -18.65 11.29 -8.68
C LYS A 243 -19.71 10.77 -9.69
N PRO A 244 -19.91 11.44 -10.83
CA PRO A 244 -20.80 10.94 -11.88
C PRO A 244 -20.47 9.51 -12.31
N GLY A 245 -21.45 8.59 -12.27
CA GLY A 245 -21.26 7.16 -12.54
C GLY A 245 -20.56 6.38 -11.42
N GLY A 246 -20.24 7.03 -10.30
CA GLY A 246 -19.47 6.47 -9.19
C GLY A 246 -20.10 5.26 -8.51
N ALA A 247 -21.42 5.27 -8.31
CA ALA A 247 -22.13 4.12 -7.73
C ALA A 247 -22.00 2.87 -8.61
N ASP A 248 -22.07 3.01 -9.94
CA ASP A 248 -21.89 1.91 -10.89
C ASP A 248 -20.43 1.44 -10.92
N ASP A 249 -19.48 2.39 -10.91
CA ASP A 249 -18.03 2.15 -10.81
C ASP A 249 -17.61 1.41 -9.54
N MET A 250 -18.43 1.49 -8.48
CA MET A 250 -18.24 0.80 -7.21
C MET A 250 -19.04 -0.51 -7.15
N GLY A 251 -19.48 -1.04 -8.28
CA GLY A 251 -20.24 -2.30 -8.35
C GLY A 251 -21.72 -2.16 -7.95
N GLY A 252 -22.31 -0.97 -8.11
CA GLY A 252 -23.72 -0.71 -7.79
C GLY A 252 -24.02 -0.74 -6.29
N LEU A 253 -23.02 -0.48 -5.44
CA LEU A 253 -23.20 -0.47 -3.99
C LEU A 253 -24.16 0.64 -3.58
N SER A 254 -25.17 0.29 -2.77
CA SER A 254 -26.02 1.29 -2.13
C SER A 254 -25.21 2.10 -1.10
N GLU A 255 -25.64 3.34 -0.87
CA GLU A 255 -25.04 4.21 0.15
C GLU A 255 -25.04 3.54 1.54
N GLU A 256 -26.16 2.90 1.92
CA GLU A 256 -26.30 2.17 3.18
C GLU A 256 -25.25 1.05 3.32
N ARG A 257 -24.98 0.32 2.24
CA ARG A 257 -24.01 -0.77 2.25
C ARG A 257 -22.58 -0.24 2.36
N LEU A 258 -22.25 0.83 1.62
CA LEU A 258 -20.94 1.47 1.70
C LEU A 258 -20.70 2.02 3.11
N ARG A 259 -21.70 2.71 3.70
CA ARG A 259 -21.67 3.17 5.09
C ARG A 259 -21.52 2.03 6.08
N GLY A 260 -22.23 0.91 5.89
CA GLY A 260 -22.10 -0.27 6.74
C GLY A 260 -20.69 -0.87 6.73
N TRP A 261 -20.05 -0.90 5.55
CA TRP A 261 -18.68 -1.38 5.39
C TRP A 261 -17.66 -0.45 6.04
N LEU A 262 -17.71 0.83 5.69
CA LEU A 262 -16.75 1.85 6.12
C LEU A 262 -16.99 2.33 7.56
N GLY A 263 -18.17 2.09 8.11
CA GLY A 263 -18.58 2.53 9.44
C GLY A 263 -18.96 4.00 9.55
N ARG A 264 -18.75 4.80 8.49
CA ARG A 264 -18.94 6.26 8.48
C ARG A 264 -19.53 6.71 7.15
N GLY A 265 -20.29 7.80 7.18
CA GLY A 265 -20.84 8.46 5.98
C GLY A 265 -20.19 9.79 5.66
N PRO A 266 -20.61 10.45 4.56
CA PRO A 266 -20.03 11.72 4.10
C PRO A 266 -20.06 12.86 5.13
N GLU A 267 -21.14 12.99 5.90
CA GLU A 267 -21.28 14.02 6.95
C GLU A 267 -20.21 13.86 8.04
N GLU A 268 -20.00 12.64 8.54
CA GLU A 268 -18.96 12.36 9.54
C GLU A 268 -17.55 12.58 8.96
N LEU A 269 -17.33 12.27 7.69
CA LEU A 269 -16.04 12.57 7.04
C LEU A 269 -15.80 14.07 6.94
N LEU A 270 -16.84 14.85 6.64
CA LEU A 270 -16.76 16.30 6.62
C LEU A 270 -16.36 16.84 7.99
N ASP A 271 -17.03 16.40 9.07
CA ASP A 271 -16.70 16.81 10.43
C ASP A 271 -15.24 16.48 10.79
N ILE A 272 -14.78 15.27 10.43
CA ILE A 272 -13.39 14.84 10.63
C ILE A 272 -12.43 15.74 9.85
N ALA A 273 -12.71 16.00 8.57
CA ALA A 273 -11.84 16.78 7.70
C ALA A 273 -11.77 18.24 8.14
N SER A 274 -12.89 18.85 8.52
CA SER A 274 -12.94 20.23 9.03
C SER A 274 -12.13 20.37 10.32
N ALA A 275 -12.35 19.46 11.30
CA ALA A 275 -11.58 19.46 12.54
C ALA A 275 -10.08 19.25 12.30
N ALA A 276 -9.70 18.31 11.42
CA ALA A 276 -8.30 18.09 11.10
C ALA A 276 -7.66 19.28 10.38
N ALA A 277 -8.40 19.93 9.48
CA ALA A 277 -7.95 21.12 8.78
C ALA A 277 -7.75 22.32 9.73
N GLU A 278 -8.59 22.49 10.74
CA GLU A 278 -8.39 23.47 11.81
C GLU A 278 -7.12 23.18 12.63
N GLN A 279 -6.87 21.91 12.98
CA GLN A 279 -5.68 21.51 13.72
C GLN A 279 -4.38 21.70 12.92
N LEU A 280 -4.43 21.48 11.60
CA LEU A 280 -3.34 21.79 10.69
C LEU A 280 -3.13 23.29 10.56
N ASP A 281 -4.21 24.08 10.47
CA ASP A 281 -4.15 25.54 10.38
C ASP A 281 -3.48 26.17 11.61
N ALA A 282 -3.85 25.71 12.80
CA ALA A 282 -3.24 26.16 14.05
C ALA A 282 -1.73 25.85 14.17
N ARG A 283 -1.24 24.90 13.37
CA ARG A 283 0.18 24.48 13.34
C ARG A 283 0.93 25.00 12.12
N TRP A 284 0.27 25.75 11.24
CA TRP A 284 0.93 26.28 10.06
C TRP A 284 1.86 27.44 10.42
N ASP A 285 3.14 27.29 10.12
CA ASP A 285 4.16 28.33 10.23
C ASP A 285 4.28 29.03 8.88
N GLU A 286 3.82 30.29 8.80
CA GLU A 286 3.84 31.07 7.56
C GLU A 286 5.25 31.43 7.09
N ASP A 287 6.18 31.62 8.02
CA ASP A 287 7.55 32.04 7.70
C ASP A 287 8.32 30.87 7.07
N ARG A 288 8.19 29.68 7.65
CA ARG A 288 8.76 28.44 7.07
C ARG A 288 7.94 27.89 5.91
N GLY A 289 6.65 28.21 5.84
CA GLY A 289 5.75 27.59 4.88
C GLY A 289 5.56 26.09 5.09
N PHE A 290 5.50 25.68 6.36
CA PHE A 290 5.39 24.28 6.75
C PHE A 290 4.69 24.14 8.11
N TYR A 291 4.38 22.91 8.52
CA TYR A 291 3.72 22.65 9.80
C TYR A 291 4.72 22.52 10.96
N ASP A 292 4.41 23.13 12.10
CA ASP A 292 5.18 23.02 13.34
C ASP A 292 4.50 22.04 14.32
N PHE A 293 5.10 20.86 14.45
CA PHE A 293 4.76 19.84 15.46
C PHE A 293 5.84 19.72 16.55
N GLY A 294 6.67 20.75 16.73
CA GLY A 294 7.80 20.77 17.65
C GLY A 294 9.12 20.25 17.06
N ASP A 295 9.09 19.64 15.86
CA ASP A 295 10.27 19.28 15.06
C ASP A 295 10.15 19.88 13.65
N GLN A 296 11.27 20.42 13.16
CA GLN A 296 11.41 21.01 11.84
C GLN A 296 11.98 20.02 10.82
N THR A 297 12.54 18.90 11.29
CA THR A 297 13.14 17.85 10.46
C THR A 297 12.19 16.69 10.32
N TRP A 298 11.77 16.40 9.09
CA TRP A 298 10.77 15.38 8.80
C TRP A 298 11.39 14.29 7.94
N SER A 299 10.98 13.04 8.17
CA SER A 299 11.32 11.97 7.26
C SER A 299 10.58 12.16 5.93
N LEU A 300 11.22 11.78 4.83
CA LEU A 300 10.61 11.92 3.50
C LEU A 300 9.31 11.10 3.38
N ALA A 301 9.23 9.96 4.06
CA ALA A 301 8.02 9.15 4.16
C ALA A 301 6.87 9.94 4.85
N THR A 302 7.15 10.65 5.95
CA THR A 302 6.17 11.50 6.64
C THR A 302 5.67 12.64 5.74
N VAL A 303 6.55 13.23 4.92
CA VAL A 303 6.16 14.23 3.91
C VAL A 303 5.24 13.58 2.86
N GLY A 304 5.51 12.34 2.44
CA GLY A 304 4.62 11.57 1.58
C GLY A 304 3.24 11.36 2.19
N SER A 305 3.17 10.94 3.46
CA SER A 305 1.91 10.81 4.20
C SER A 305 1.16 12.13 4.32
N LEU A 306 1.86 13.26 4.55
CA LEU A 306 1.27 14.60 4.55
C LEU A 306 0.62 14.92 3.19
N MET A 307 1.31 14.69 2.07
CA MET A 307 0.77 14.94 0.72
C MET A 307 -0.47 14.08 0.45
N ARG A 308 -0.42 12.80 0.83
CA ARG A 308 -1.58 11.90 0.75
C ARG A 308 -2.74 12.38 1.63
N GLY A 309 -2.46 12.81 2.85
CA GLY A 309 -3.45 13.33 3.80
C GLY A 309 -4.14 14.59 3.29
N HIS A 310 -3.37 15.55 2.78
CA HIS A 310 -3.89 16.76 2.13
C HIS A 310 -4.90 16.41 1.03
N LYS A 311 -4.55 15.45 0.17
CA LYS A 311 -5.44 14.97 -0.90
C LYS A 311 -6.79 14.49 -0.37
N GLY A 312 -6.80 13.70 0.70
CA GLY A 312 -8.02 13.22 1.33
C GLY A 312 -8.86 14.37 1.90
N LEU A 313 -8.22 15.28 2.65
CA LEU A 313 -8.90 16.39 3.31
C LEU A 313 -9.57 17.35 2.34
N TYR A 314 -8.83 17.89 1.36
CA TYR A 314 -9.41 18.93 0.49
C TYR A 314 -10.51 18.38 -0.42
N GLU A 315 -10.47 17.10 -0.82
CA GLU A 315 -11.55 16.51 -1.61
C GLU A 315 -12.83 16.33 -0.80
N VAL A 316 -12.71 15.89 0.46
CA VAL A 316 -13.86 15.77 1.37
C VAL A 316 -14.49 17.12 1.62
N LEU A 317 -13.69 18.11 2.01
CA LEU A 317 -14.14 19.48 2.25
C LEU A 317 -14.82 20.09 1.01
N TYR A 318 -14.22 19.89 -0.17
CA TYR A 318 -14.75 20.46 -1.40
C TYR A 318 -16.08 19.82 -1.84
N LEU A 319 -16.18 18.49 -1.76
CA LEU A 319 -17.31 17.72 -2.28
C LEU A 319 -18.49 17.67 -1.32
N PHE A 320 -18.23 17.55 -0.02
CA PHE A 320 -19.27 17.35 0.98
C PHE A 320 -19.56 18.62 1.78
N GLY A 321 -18.68 19.62 1.76
CA GLY A 321 -18.83 20.87 2.48
C GLY A 321 -19.57 21.99 1.72
N GLY A 322 -19.79 23.09 2.44
CA GLY A 322 -20.32 24.35 1.93
C GLY A 322 -19.24 25.27 1.39
N ASP A 323 -19.55 26.56 1.29
CA ASP A 323 -18.64 27.56 0.73
C ASP A 323 -17.40 27.77 1.63
N GLU A 324 -17.57 27.76 2.96
CA GLU A 324 -16.47 27.92 3.92
C GLU A 324 -15.49 26.74 3.86
N GLU A 325 -15.98 25.50 3.83
CA GLU A 325 -15.12 24.32 3.71
C GLU A 325 -14.43 24.25 2.35
N ARG A 326 -15.06 24.75 1.28
CA ARG A 326 -14.41 24.86 -0.03
C ARG A 326 -13.27 25.86 -0.05
N GLU A 327 -13.40 26.99 0.66
CA GLU A 327 -12.30 27.93 0.83
C GLU A 327 -11.15 27.30 1.63
N GLN A 328 -11.47 26.54 2.68
CA GLN A 328 -10.48 25.78 3.45
C GLN A 328 -9.80 24.69 2.62
N ALA A 329 -10.54 24.02 1.73
CA ALA A 329 -10.00 23.05 0.78
C ALA A 329 -8.97 23.70 -0.17
N GLU A 330 -9.28 24.89 -0.71
CA GLU A 330 -8.34 25.64 -1.54
C GLU A 330 -7.09 26.06 -0.75
N LEU A 331 -7.23 26.46 0.51
CA LEU A 331 -6.10 26.80 1.38
C LEU A 331 -5.19 25.59 1.63
N LEU A 332 -5.76 24.44 1.99
CA LEU A 332 -5.00 23.19 2.16
C LEU A 332 -4.28 22.79 0.87
N PHE A 333 -4.92 22.93 -0.30
CA PHE A 333 -4.27 22.66 -1.57
C PHE A 333 -3.07 23.59 -1.80
N ARG A 334 -3.22 24.91 -1.55
CA ARG A 334 -2.10 25.87 -1.69
C ARG A 334 -0.94 25.55 -0.74
N ARG A 335 -1.23 25.08 0.47
CA ARG A 335 -0.21 24.60 1.42
C ARG A 335 0.53 23.38 0.89
N ALA A 336 -0.19 22.36 0.39
CA ALA A 336 0.44 21.19 -0.24
C ALA A 336 1.35 21.58 -1.40
N VAL A 337 0.91 22.51 -2.25
CA VAL A 337 1.73 23.07 -3.34
C VAL A 337 3.00 23.72 -2.80
N ARG A 338 2.91 24.55 -1.76
CA ARG A 338 4.07 25.20 -1.14
C ARG A 338 5.06 24.18 -0.56
N VAL A 339 4.59 23.03 -0.06
CA VAL A 339 5.47 21.93 0.37
C VAL A 339 6.19 21.33 -0.82
N LEU A 340 5.48 21.01 -1.91
CA LEU A 340 6.09 20.43 -3.12
C LEU A 340 7.11 21.38 -3.76
N GLU A 341 6.78 22.66 -3.88
CA GLU A 341 7.67 23.71 -4.41
C GLU A 341 8.97 23.85 -3.58
N GLN A 342 8.98 23.42 -2.32
CA GLN A 342 10.18 23.39 -1.46
C GLN A 342 10.93 22.06 -1.52
N VAL A 343 10.23 20.93 -1.59
CA VAL A 343 10.83 19.58 -1.51
C VAL A 343 11.37 19.10 -2.84
N LEU A 344 10.64 19.28 -3.95
CA LEU A 344 11.05 18.78 -5.27
C LEU A 344 12.42 19.33 -5.74
N PRO A 345 12.78 20.61 -5.49
CA PRO A 345 14.11 21.13 -5.83
C PRO A 345 15.29 20.46 -5.10
N LEU A 346 15.03 19.69 -4.03
CA LEU A 346 16.07 18.91 -3.35
C LEU A 346 16.43 17.62 -4.09
N ALA A 347 15.73 17.26 -5.17
CA ALA A 347 16.07 16.03 -5.88
C ALA A 347 17.43 16.14 -6.58
N ARG A 348 18.17 15.03 -6.49
CA ARG A 348 19.32 14.72 -7.34
C ARG A 348 18.92 13.64 -8.32
N ASP A 349 19.83 13.32 -9.24
CA ASP A 349 19.62 12.24 -10.21
C ASP A 349 19.35 10.91 -9.47
N TRP A 350 20.08 10.62 -8.40
CA TRP A 350 19.90 9.40 -7.60
C TRP A 350 18.75 9.45 -6.56
N GLY A 351 18.04 10.57 -6.40
CA GLY A 351 16.85 10.67 -5.54
C GLY A 351 16.81 11.86 -4.57
N LEU A 352 15.88 11.79 -3.61
CA LEU A 352 15.65 12.81 -2.57
C LEU A 352 16.31 12.43 -1.25
N PRO A 353 16.70 13.40 -0.40
CA PRO A 353 17.30 13.10 0.90
C PRO A 353 16.28 12.39 1.80
N ALA A 354 16.75 11.44 2.63
CA ALA A 354 15.88 10.67 3.52
C ALA A 354 15.13 11.54 4.56
N GLN A 355 15.67 12.72 4.87
CA GLN A 355 15.09 13.70 5.78
C GLN A 355 15.24 15.12 5.22
N VAL A 356 14.25 15.95 5.51
CA VAL A 356 14.18 17.36 5.08
C VAL A 356 13.94 18.24 6.29
N THR A 357 14.70 19.32 6.43
CA THR A 357 14.44 20.37 7.43
C THR A 357 13.81 21.58 6.73
N PHE A 358 12.70 22.08 7.28
CA PHE A 358 12.04 23.28 6.77
C PHE A 358 12.48 24.51 7.56
N THR A 359 13.08 25.49 6.86
CA THR A 359 13.60 26.73 7.43
C THR A 359 12.89 27.95 6.83
N GLU A 360 13.11 29.14 7.38
CA GLU A 360 12.58 30.40 6.81
C GLU A 360 13.14 30.68 5.39
N SER A 361 14.30 30.12 5.04
CA SER A 361 14.88 30.20 3.70
C SER A 361 14.38 29.12 2.73
N GLY A 362 13.56 28.18 3.21
CA GLY A 362 13.06 27.03 2.45
C GLY A 362 13.52 25.70 3.02
N ALA A 363 13.21 24.62 2.30
CA ALA A 363 13.61 23.27 2.68
C ALA A 363 15.10 23.00 2.38
N GLU A 364 15.76 22.28 3.27
CA GLU A 364 17.15 21.84 3.15
C GLU A 364 17.25 20.34 3.39
N ALA A 365 18.21 19.68 2.72
CA ALA A 365 18.50 18.28 2.98
C ALA A 365 19.07 18.11 4.39
N ALA A 366 18.42 17.27 5.20
CA ALA A 366 18.80 17.00 6.59
C ALA A 366 19.50 15.65 6.78
N SER A 367 19.65 14.89 5.71
CA SER A 367 20.31 13.59 5.68
C SER A 367 21.37 13.55 4.58
N GLY A 368 22.50 12.88 4.85
CA GLY A 368 23.53 12.56 3.86
C GLY A 368 23.23 11.31 3.04
N GLU A 369 22.06 10.71 3.19
CA GLU A 369 21.66 9.51 2.46
C GLU A 369 20.29 9.66 1.78
N VAL A 370 20.14 8.96 0.66
CA VAL A 370 18.85 8.65 0.02
C VAL A 370 18.39 7.29 0.54
N ASP A 371 17.25 7.27 1.23
CA ASP A 371 16.48 6.05 1.49
C ASP A 371 15.59 5.78 0.27
N VAL A 372 15.95 4.76 -0.52
CA VAL A 372 15.24 4.42 -1.76
C VAL A 372 13.77 4.12 -1.49
N ALA A 373 13.46 3.43 -0.38
CA ALA A 373 12.09 3.14 -0.03
C ALA A 373 11.32 4.41 0.29
N ALA A 374 11.89 5.36 1.05
CA ALA A 374 11.22 6.62 1.39
C ALA A 374 11.05 7.55 0.19
N HIS A 375 12.04 7.58 -0.71
CA HIS A 375 11.96 8.31 -1.98
C HIS A 375 10.77 7.84 -2.83
N TRP A 376 10.67 6.53 -3.03
CA TRP A 376 9.56 5.95 -3.79
C TRP A 376 8.22 5.96 -3.05
N ASP A 377 8.23 6.00 -1.71
CA ASP A 377 7.03 6.22 -0.88
C ASP A 377 6.38 7.57 -1.19
N LEU A 378 7.19 8.63 -1.23
CA LEU A 378 6.72 9.96 -1.63
C LEU A 378 6.19 9.94 -3.07
N ILE A 379 6.97 9.44 -4.04
CA ILE A 379 6.52 9.38 -5.45
C ILE A 379 5.20 8.62 -5.56
N ALA A 380 5.09 7.45 -4.94
CA ALA A 380 3.86 6.67 -4.97
C ALA A 380 2.65 7.44 -4.41
N HIS A 381 2.83 8.27 -3.37
CA HIS A 381 1.78 9.14 -2.86
C HIS A 381 1.43 10.30 -3.79
N LEU A 382 2.38 10.79 -4.59
CA LEU A 382 2.16 11.85 -5.57
C LEU A 382 1.46 11.36 -6.84
N VAL A 383 1.61 10.09 -7.22
CA VAL A 383 1.09 9.54 -8.49
C VAL A 383 0.06 8.41 -8.33
N ALA A 384 -0.32 8.08 -7.09
CA ALA A 384 -1.34 7.08 -6.78
C ALA A 384 -2.65 7.33 -7.54
N GLY A 385 -3.50 6.31 -7.70
CA GLY A 385 -4.80 6.45 -8.38
C GLY A 385 -5.73 7.53 -7.80
N PHE A 386 -5.48 8.00 -6.58
CA PHE A 386 -6.11 9.16 -5.94
C PHE A 386 -5.04 10.18 -5.51
N SER A 387 -4.56 10.95 -6.48
CA SER A 387 -3.48 11.92 -6.34
C SER A 387 -3.89 13.31 -6.86
N PHE A 388 -2.94 14.25 -6.82
CA PHE A 388 -3.14 15.64 -7.27
C PHE A 388 -3.32 15.76 -8.79
N ASP A 389 -2.61 14.96 -9.58
CA ASP A 389 -2.60 14.99 -11.05
C ASP A 389 -3.77 14.18 -11.67
N ARG A 390 -4.43 13.33 -10.88
CA ARG A 390 -5.50 12.41 -11.32
C ARG A 390 -6.91 12.85 -10.94
N GLU A 391 -7.10 14.13 -10.67
CA GLU A 391 -8.41 14.73 -10.38
C GLU A 391 -9.35 14.64 -11.58
N ARG A 392 -10.46 13.90 -11.41
CA ARG A 392 -11.44 13.62 -12.47
C ARG A 392 -12.59 14.61 -12.47
N GLU A 393 -13.40 14.57 -13.52
CA GLU A 393 -14.70 15.26 -13.52
C GLU A 393 -15.53 14.84 -12.30
N GLY A 394 -16.16 15.83 -11.64
CA GLY A 394 -16.91 15.61 -10.40
C GLY A 394 -16.07 15.61 -9.11
N THR A 395 -14.76 15.92 -9.18
CA THR A 395 -13.88 16.13 -8.01
C THR A 395 -13.43 17.59 -7.91
N ALA A 396 -12.59 17.93 -6.92
CA ALA A 396 -12.12 19.30 -6.69
C ALA A 396 -11.38 19.92 -7.88
N ARG A 397 -10.58 19.11 -8.61
CA ARG A 397 -9.77 19.55 -9.76
C ARG A 397 -8.89 20.76 -9.45
N MET A 398 -8.35 20.82 -8.22
CA MET A 398 -7.58 21.94 -7.71
C MET A 398 -6.30 22.17 -8.50
N MET A 399 -5.56 21.11 -8.86
CA MET A 399 -4.31 21.23 -9.61
C MET A 399 -4.56 21.90 -10.96
N ARG A 400 -5.54 21.40 -11.72
CA ARG A 400 -5.91 21.96 -13.03
C ARG A 400 -6.49 23.37 -12.97
N ARG A 401 -7.15 23.74 -11.86
CA ARG A 401 -7.77 25.07 -11.68
C ARG A 401 -6.80 26.13 -11.19
N LEU A 402 -5.94 25.78 -10.24
CA LEU A 402 -5.16 26.74 -9.46
C LEU A 402 -3.67 26.71 -9.79
N LYS A 403 -3.13 25.56 -10.22
CA LYS A 403 -1.70 25.35 -10.48
C LYS A 403 -1.46 24.40 -11.67
N PRO A 404 -1.97 24.71 -12.88
CA PRO A 404 -1.84 23.82 -14.03
C PRO A 404 -0.37 23.52 -14.39
N ASP A 405 0.51 24.52 -14.34
CA ASP A 405 1.93 24.36 -14.68
C ASP A 405 2.64 23.36 -13.74
N LEU A 406 2.22 23.29 -12.47
CA LEU A 406 2.77 22.34 -11.51
C LEU A 406 2.43 20.88 -11.86
N ALA A 407 1.31 20.63 -12.55
CA ALA A 407 0.99 19.28 -13.01
C ALA A 407 2.04 18.78 -14.01
N ASP A 408 2.42 19.64 -14.96
CA ASP A 408 3.43 19.34 -15.96
C ASP A 408 4.82 19.22 -15.33
N GLU A 409 5.17 20.13 -14.40
CA GLU A 409 6.43 20.06 -13.64
C GLU A 409 6.54 18.77 -12.83
N LEU A 410 5.46 18.35 -12.16
CA LEU A 410 5.41 17.11 -11.40
C LEU A 410 5.55 15.89 -12.31
N ALA A 411 4.89 15.90 -13.47
CA ALA A 411 5.00 14.82 -14.45
C ALA A 411 6.44 14.67 -14.97
N VAL A 412 7.09 15.78 -15.34
CA VAL A 412 8.50 15.79 -15.75
C VAL A 412 9.40 15.32 -14.61
N PHE A 413 9.16 15.79 -13.38
CA PHE A 413 9.90 15.36 -12.20
C PHE A 413 9.83 13.84 -12.02
N VAL A 414 8.62 13.26 -12.02
CA VAL A 414 8.43 11.82 -11.78
C VAL A 414 9.11 11.01 -12.88
N ASP A 415 8.89 11.34 -14.15
CA ASP A 415 9.52 10.61 -15.25
C ASP A 415 11.05 10.71 -15.20
N GLN A 416 11.61 11.89 -14.85
CA GLN A 416 13.04 12.04 -14.67
C GLN A 416 13.56 11.15 -13.52
N GLN A 417 12.86 11.11 -12.37
CA GLN A 417 13.26 10.24 -11.26
C GLN A 417 13.17 8.75 -11.61
N ILE A 418 12.19 8.34 -12.43
CA ILE A 418 12.11 6.96 -12.95
C ILE A 418 13.33 6.67 -13.84
N LEU A 419 13.62 7.56 -14.80
CA LEU A 419 14.73 7.38 -15.73
C LEU A 419 16.07 7.27 -14.99
N GLU A 420 16.32 8.17 -14.04
CA GLU A 420 17.57 8.18 -13.29
C GLU A 420 17.69 7.03 -12.29
N ALA A 421 16.58 6.55 -11.72
CA ALA A 421 16.63 5.36 -10.87
C ALA A 421 17.09 4.11 -11.63
N LEU A 422 16.77 3.99 -12.92
CA LEU A 422 17.26 2.90 -13.78
C LEU A 422 18.80 2.92 -13.95
N GLU A 423 19.44 4.07 -13.75
CA GLU A 423 20.89 4.23 -13.81
C GLU A 423 21.54 4.10 -12.43
N TRP A 424 21.04 4.85 -11.44
CA TRP A 424 21.71 5.03 -10.16
C TRP A 424 21.26 4.05 -9.08
N GLN A 425 19.96 3.77 -9.00
CA GLN A 425 19.40 3.02 -7.86
C GLN A 425 19.47 1.51 -8.05
N MET A 426 19.76 1.01 -9.26
CA MET A 426 19.76 -0.42 -9.57
C MET A 426 20.99 -0.89 -10.36
N PRO A 427 22.21 -0.76 -9.82
CA PRO A 427 23.45 -1.17 -10.51
C PRO A 427 23.48 -2.67 -10.88
N GLU A 428 22.75 -3.51 -10.14
CA GLU A 428 22.60 -4.94 -10.43
C GLU A 428 21.23 -5.28 -11.06
N GLY A 429 20.46 -4.27 -11.44
CA GLY A 429 19.11 -4.38 -12.02
C GLY A 429 17.98 -4.60 -11.01
N ILE A 430 18.29 -4.55 -9.72
CA ILE A 430 17.31 -4.47 -8.62
C ILE A 430 17.67 -3.27 -7.75
N VAL A 431 16.66 -2.55 -7.26
CA VAL A 431 16.87 -1.38 -6.41
C VAL A 431 17.65 -1.73 -5.13
N VAL A 432 18.63 -0.88 -4.81
CA VAL A 432 19.40 -0.95 -3.56
C VAL A 432 18.64 -0.30 -2.41
N ALA A 433 19.14 -0.45 -1.18
CA ALA A 433 18.49 0.15 -0.02
C ALA A 433 18.77 1.64 0.10
N ARG A 434 20.06 2.02 -0.04
CA ARG A 434 20.53 3.38 0.26
C ARG A 434 21.69 3.81 -0.63
N LEU A 435 21.68 5.09 -0.97
CA LEU A 435 22.75 5.79 -1.69
C LEU A 435 23.20 7.02 -0.90
N ASP A 436 24.42 7.47 -1.17
CA ASP A 436 24.94 8.73 -0.68
C ASP A 436 24.23 9.89 -1.37
N TYR A 437 23.77 10.88 -0.59
CA TYR A 437 23.03 12.00 -1.15
C TYR A 437 23.93 13.03 -1.86
N GLU A 438 25.23 13.07 -1.59
CA GLU A 438 26.18 14.00 -2.23
C GLU A 438 26.56 13.56 -3.64
N ASP A 439 26.75 12.25 -3.86
CA ASP A 439 27.30 11.74 -5.13
C ASP A 439 26.62 10.50 -5.72
N GLY A 440 25.59 9.94 -5.07
CA GLY A 440 24.85 8.78 -5.57
C GLY A 440 25.57 7.45 -5.39
N THR A 441 26.69 7.39 -4.67
CA THR A 441 27.39 6.12 -4.39
C THR A 441 26.52 5.20 -3.55
N VAL A 442 26.44 3.91 -3.89
CA VAL A 442 25.67 2.95 -3.10
C VAL A 442 26.30 2.73 -1.72
N LEU A 443 25.57 3.09 -0.66
CA LEU A 443 25.96 2.89 0.73
C LEU A 443 25.50 1.54 1.28
N ASP A 444 24.39 1.00 0.75
CA ASP A 444 23.80 -0.26 1.20
C ASP A 444 23.19 -1.04 0.03
N GLN A 445 23.92 -2.07 -0.41
CA GLN A 445 23.57 -2.93 -1.55
C GLN A 445 22.48 -3.97 -1.24
N ARG A 446 21.91 -4.01 -0.03
CA ARG A 446 20.83 -4.95 0.28
C ARG A 446 19.57 -4.60 -0.50
N HIS A 447 18.85 -5.62 -0.94
CA HIS A 447 17.54 -5.50 -1.57
C HIS A 447 16.47 -5.78 -0.51
N TYR A 448 15.71 -4.76 -0.15
CA TYR A 448 14.59 -4.87 0.79
C TYR A 448 13.28 -4.92 0.03
N ILE A 449 12.34 -5.76 0.49
CA ILE A 449 11.01 -5.88 -0.12
C ILE A 449 10.28 -4.54 -0.16
N ARG A 450 10.45 -3.72 0.87
CA ARG A 450 9.90 -2.36 0.92
C ARG A 450 10.42 -1.48 -0.22
N ALA A 451 11.74 -1.44 -0.45
CA ALA A 451 12.31 -0.61 -1.51
C ALA A 451 11.81 -1.06 -2.90
N ILE A 452 11.81 -2.37 -3.14
CA ILE A 452 11.29 -2.98 -4.37
C ILE A 452 9.82 -2.63 -4.57
N SER A 453 9.00 -2.86 -3.55
CA SER A 453 7.56 -2.61 -3.60
C SER A 453 7.24 -1.16 -3.88
N ARG A 454 7.89 -0.23 -3.18
CA ARG A 454 7.68 1.21 -3.36
C ARG A 454 8.10 1.65 -4.76
N PHE A 455 9.24 1.17 -5.27
CA PHE A 455 9.66 1.41 -6.65
C PHE A 455 8.61 0.90 -7.64
N MET A 456 8.18 -0.36 -7.52
CA MET A 456 7.21 -0.95 -8.44
C MET A 456 5.87 -0.20 -8.44
N VAL A 457 5.38 0.22 -7.28
CA VAL A 457 4.16 1.04 -7.16
C VAL A 457 4.38 2.43 -7.73
N GLY A 458 5.41 3.14 -7.30
CA GLY A 458 5.66 4.53 -7.70
C GLY A 458 5.98 4.66 -9.18
N ALA A 459 6.94 3.88 -9.69
CA ALA A 459 7.29 3.88 -11.10
C ALA A 459 6.15 3.33 -11.96
N GLY A 460 5.54 2.21 -11.55
CA GLY A 460 4.45 1.60 -12.30
C GLY A 460 3.21 2.49 -12.40
N GLU A 461 2.88 3.27 -11.37
CA GLU A 461 1.80 4.24 -11.45
C GLU A 461 2.19 5.56 -12.10
N GLY A 462 3.45 5.99 -12.01
CA GLY A 462 3.88 7.34 -12.35
C GLY A 462 4.35 7.58 -13.78
N TYR A 463 4.80 6.56 -14.51
CA TYR A 463 5.38 6.77 -15.84
C TYR A 463 4.37 7.30 -16.87
N GLY A 464 4.88 8.01 -17.86
CA GLY A 464 4.10 8.48 -19.01
C GLY A 464 3.28 9.72 -18.69
N GLY A 465 3.62 10.43 -17.62
CA GLY A 465 3.09 11.77 -17.35
C GLY A 465 3.66 12.82 -18.31
N SER A 466 4.88 12.61 -18.81
CA SER A 466 5.56 13.48 -19.78
C SER A 466 5.90 12.73 -21.08
N GLU A 467 6.76 13.31 -21.92
CA GLU A 467 7.20 12.72 -23.20
C GLU A 467 8.36 11.71 -23.05
N LEU A 468 8.77 11.33 -21.83
CA LEU A 468 9.90 10.40 -21.62
C LEU A 468 9.54 8.92 -21.74
N PHE A 469 8.29 8.57 -21.45
CA PHE A 469 7.76 7.20 -21.51
C PHE A 469 6.42 7.18 -22.24
N ALA A 470 6.12 6.06 -22.88
CA ALA A 470 4.83 5.82 -23.52
C ALA A 470 4.47 4.34 -23.46
N SER A 471 3.18 4.04 -23.32
CA SER A 471 2.69 2.65 -23.41
C SER A 471 2.98 2.06 -24.80
N PRO A 472 3.11 0.73 -24.94
CA PRO A 472 3.55 0.13 -26.21
C PRO A 472 2.66 0.37 -27.42
N ALA A 473 1.38 0.72 -27.21
CA ALA A 473 0.48 1.11 -28.28
C ALA A 473 0.85 2.46 -28.93
N ASP A 474 1.61 3.30 -28.22
CA ASP A 474 1.91 4.69 -28.57
C ASP A 474 3.42 4.92 -28.82
N TRP A 475 4.22 3.87 -28.93
CA TRP A 475 5.67 3.99 -29.12
C TRP A 475 6.04 4.70 -30.42
N ASP A 476 6.81 5.77 -30.28
CA ASP A 476 7.50 6.48 -31.37
C ASP A 476 8.83 7.06 -30.85
N GLY A 477 9.97 6.56 -31.35
CA GLY A 477 11.30 7.06 -30.99
C GLY A 477 11.79 6.66 -29.59
N ASP A 478 12.47 7.58 -28.90
CA ASP A 478 13.23 7.32 -27.65
C ASP A 478 12.36 6.82 -26.48
N GLN A 479 11.05 7.09 -26.50
CA GLN A 479 10.08 6.62 -25.50
C GLN A 479 9.99 5.09 -25.45
N GLU A 480 10.18 4.41 -26.60
CA GLU A 480 10.18 2.96 -26.66
C GLU A 480 11.32 2.38 -25.83
N ASP A 481 12.55 2.84 -26.05
CA ASP A 481 13.74 2.33 -25.36
C ASP A 481 13.67 2.56 -23.85
N ASN A 482 13.24 3.76 -23.44
CA ASN A 482 13.05 4.09 -22.03
C ASN A 482 11.99 3.20 -21.37
N THR A 483 10.84 3.03 -22.03
CA THR A 483 9.74 2.23 -21.48
C THR A 483 10.09 0.74 -21.45
N ARG A 484 10.79 0.21 -22.46
CA ARG A 484 11.30 -1.16 -22.45
C ARG A 484 12.24 -1.40 -21.26
N ARG A 485 13.18 -0.48 -21.01
CA ARG A 485 14.08 -0.57 -19.84
C ARG A 485 13.32 -0.57 -18.52
N LEU A 486 12.30 0.29 -18.39
CA LEU A 486 11.43 0.31 -17.22
C LEU A 486 10.67 -1.01 -17.06
N TYR A 487 10.03 -1.50 -18.12
CA TYR A 487 9.23 -2.74 -18.08
C TYR A 487 10.08 -3.98 -17.80
N ASP A 488 11.26 -4.08 -18.42
CA ASP A 488 12.22 -5.15 -18.13
C ASP A 488 12.64 -5.09 -16.65
N SER A 489 12.82 -3.88 -16.10
CA SER A 489 13.14 -3.70 -14.69
C SER A 489 11.98 -4.11 -13.78
N LEU A 490 10.75 -3.66 -14.05
CA LEU A 490 9.56 -4.05 -13.26
C LEU A 490 9.34 -5.57 -13.28
N TYR A 491 9.47 -6.20 -14.45
CA TYR A 491 9.40 -7.66 -14.59
C TYR A 491 10.48 -8.34 -13.75
N ARG A 492 11.73 -7.86 -13.85
CA ARG A 492 12.86 -8.44 -13.11
C ARG A 492 12.70 -8.33 -11.61
N HIS A 493 12.14 -7.24 -11.10
CA HIS A 493 11.82 -7.11 -9.67
C HIS A 493 10.77 -8.12 -9.22
N GLY A 494 9.74 -8.35 -10.04
CA GLY A 494 8.72 -9.36 -9.78
C GLY A 494 9.30 -10.78 -9.75
N GLU A 495 10.14 -11.13 -10.72
CA GLU A 495 10.83 -12.43 -10.76
C GLU A 495 11.80 -12.61 -9.58
N PHE A 496 12.54 -11.56 -9.21
CA PHE A 496 13.43 -11.57 -8.05
C PHE A 496 12.68 -11.79 -6.73
N LEU A 497 11.51 -11.16 -6.56
CA LEU A 497 10.66 -11.42 -5.40
C LEU A 497 10.17 -12.87 -5.39
N ARG A 498 9.77 -13.40 -6.55
CA ARG A 498 9.32 -14.80 -6.64
C ARG A 498 10.44 -15.79 -6.29
N SER A 499 11.66 -15.58 -6.79
CA SER A 499 12.78 -16.50 -6.59
C SER A 499 13.43 -16.38 -5.22
N GLU A 500 13.67 -15.17 -4.73
CA GLU A 500 14.46 -14.94 -3.51
C GLU A 500 13.61 -14.73 -2.25
N PHE A 501 12.37 -14.26 -2.40
CA PHE A 501 11.51 -13.96 -1.26
C PHE A 501 10.37 -14.97 -1.09
N LEU A 502 9.76 -15.44 -2.19
CA LEU A 502 8.57 -16.27 -2.13
C LEU A 502 8.83 -17.78 -2.09
N GLU A 503 10.05 -18.24 -2.40
CA GLU A 503 10.47 -19.66 -2.46
C GLU A 503 9.26 -20.60 -2.65
N LEU A 504 8.55 -20.42 -3.76
CA LEU A 504 7.34 -21.19 -4.02
C LEU A 504 7.77 -22.63 -4.28
N ALA A 505 7.42 -23.54 -3.38
CA ALA A 505 7.54 -24.97 -3.64
C ALA A 505 6.56 -25.30 -4.78
N ASP A 506 7.09 -25.53 -5.98
CA ASP A 506 6.33 -26.03 -7.13
C ASP A 506 5.79 -27.45 -6.91
#